data_AF-A0A3D2F5H4-F1
#
_entry.id   AF-A0A3D2F5H4-F1
#
_cell.length_a   1.000
_cell.length_b   1.000
_cell.length_c   1.000
_cell.angle_alpha   90.00
_cell.angle_beta   90.00
_cell.angle_gamma   90.00
#
_symmetry.space_group_name_H-M   'P 1'
#
loop_
_entity.id
_entity.type
_entity.pdbx_description
1 polymer ?
#
loop_
_entity_poly.entity_id
_entity_poly.type
_entity_poly.pdbx_seq_one_letter_code
_entity_poly.pdbx_strand_id
1 'polypeptide(L)'
;PADRAPKPVGGREKLQVNPALADLLRVLLKAKTESAGVAAKLIASAADLDAMAGGMRDVAAVSGWRAEVFGEDALRLCEGKIALAAVGNDVKVVPLD
;
A
#
# COMPACT_ATOMS: atom_id res chain seq x y z
N PRO A 1 4.72 41.81 10.84
CA PRO A 1 3.48 41.00 10.94
C PRO A 1 3.80 39.51 10.80
N ALA A 2 3.52 38.72 11.84
CA ALA A 2 3.70 37.26 11.85
C ALA A 2 2.71 36.54 10.91
N ASP A 3 1.73 37.27 10.38
CA ASP A 3 0.57 36.76 9.65
C ASP A 3 0.85 36.45 8.17
N ARG A 4 2.09 36.65 7.70
CA ARG A 4 2.55 36.37 6.32
C ARG A 4 3.48 35.15 6.21
N ALA A 5 3.71 34.45 7.32
CA ALA A 5 4.51 33.23 7.25
C ALA A 5 3.77 32.16 6.42
N PRO A 6 4.43 31.47 5.48
CA PRO A 6 3.84 30.31 4.83
C PRO A 6 3.47 29.30 5.91
N LYS A 7 2.18 28.96 5.99
CA LYS A 7 1.71 27.92 6.89
C LYS A 7 2.45 26.63 6.52
N PRO A 8 2.98 25.87 7.49
CA PRO A 8 3.48 24.53 7.20
C PRO A 8 2.37 23.78 6.46
N VAL A 9 2.65 23.38 5.22
CA VAL A 9 1.72 22.57 4.43
C VAL A 9 1.45 21.34 5.28
N GLY A 10 0.21 21.18 5.75
CA GLY A 10 -0.22 20.27 6.81
C GLY A 10 0.64 19.01 6.82
N GLY A 11 1.63 18.99 7.71
CA GLY A 11 2.57 17.90 7.79
C GLY A 11 1.80 16.71 8.30
N ARG A 12 1.44 15.79 7.39
CA ARG A 12 0.88 14.45 7.63
C ARG A 12 0.46 14.32 9.09
N GLU A 13 -0.73 14.83 9.46
CA GLU A 13 -1.28 14.65 10.80
C GLU A 13 -0.99 13.22 11.20
N LYS A 14 -0.13 13.05 12.22
CA LYS A 14 0.68 11.85 12.47
C LYS A 14 -0.08 10.61 12.01
N LEU A 15 0.20 10.19 10.78
CA LEU A 15 -0.57 9.14 10.15
C LEU A 15 -0.45 7.94 11.08
N GLN A 16 -1.55 7.51 11.67
CA GLN A 16 -1.51 6.39 12.60
C GLN A 16 -1.38 5.12 11.76
N VAL A 17 -0.14 4.82 11.38
CA VAL A 17 0.19 3.64 10.58
C VAL A 17 -0.05 2.42 11.46
N ASN A 18 -0.93 1.53 11.02
CA ASN A 18 -1.05 0.21 11.60
C ASN A 18 0.11 -0.66 11.09
N PRO A 19 1.10 -1.05 11.93
CA PRO A 19 2.28 -1.78 11.47
C PRO A 19 1.93 -3.14 10.87
N ALA A 20 0.93 -3.84 11.43
CA ALA A 20 0.50 -5.14 10.94
C ALA A 20 -0.13 -5.04 9.54
N LEU A 21 -0.93 -4.00 9.28
CA LEU A 21 -1.48 -3.77 7.95
C LEU A 21 -0.37 -3.40 6.94
N ALA A 22 0.60 -2.60 7.35
CA ALA A 22 1.77 -2.30 6.52
C ALA A 22 2.57 -3.57 6.18
N ASP A 23 2.71 -4.50 7.13
CA ASP A 23 3.37 -5.80 6.88
C ASP A 23 2.55 -6.69 5.93
N LEU A 24 1.22 -6.73 6.05
CA LEU A 24 0.37 -7.43 5.07
C LEU A 24 0.55 -6.86 3.66
N LEU A 25 0.62 -5.52 3.52
CA LEU A 25 0.90 -4.87 2.24
C LEU A 25 2.30 -5.21 1.70
N ARG A 26 3.32 -5.35 2.57
CA ARG A 26 4.67 -5.80 2.18
C ARG A 26 4.64 -7.24 1.65
N VAL A 27 3.89 -8.12 2.31
CA VAL A 27 3.72 -9.51 1.88
C VAL A 27 3.00 -9.58 0.53
N LEU A 28 1.91 -8.81 0.36
CA LEU A 28 1.20 -8.71 -0.92
C LEU A 28 2.12 -8.19 -2.03
N LEU A 29 2.87 -7.12 -1.78
CA LEU A 29 3.81 -6.56 -2.77
C LEU A 29 4.82 -7.60 -3.22
N LYS A 30 5.39 -8.36 -2.28
CA LYS A 30 6.34 -9.42 -2.60
C LYS A 30 5.71 -10.48 -3.51
N ALA A 31 4.51 -10.96 -3.17
CA ALA A 31 3.79 -11.94 -3.99
C ALA A 31 3.50 -11.44 -5.42
N LYS A 32 3.11 -10.16 -5.56
CA LYS A 32 2.88 -9.52 -6.86
C LYS A 32 4.15 -9.37 -7.67
N THR A 33 5.28 -9.05 -7.03
CA THR A 33 6.57 -8.90 -7.73
C THR A 33 7.09 -10.20 -8.31
N GLU A 34 6.89 -11.31 -7.60
CA GLU A 34 7.24 -12.65 -8.08
C GLU A 34 6.41 -13.03 -9.31
N SER A 35 5.12 -12.70 -9.31
CA SER A 35 4.21 -12.98 -10.44
C SER A 35 4.44 -12.07 -11.65
N ALA A 36 4.73 -10.78 -11.43
CA ALA A 36 4.88 -9.79 -12.50
C ALA A 36 6.29 -9.72 -13.08
N GLY A 37 7.31 -10.27 -12.41
CA GLY A 37 8.72 -10.16 -12.83
C GLY A 37 9.28 -8.74 -12.71
N VAL A 38 8.66 -7.88 -11.90
CA VAL A 38 9.04 -6.46 -11.72
C VAL A 38 9.52 -6.24 -10.28
N ALA A 39 10.63 -5.51 -10.12
CA ALA A 39 11.17 -5.22 -8.80
C ALA A 39 10.19 -4.40 -7.92
N ALA A 40 10.05 -4.79 -6.65
CA ALA A 40 9.14 -4.16 -5.67
C ALA A 40 9.21 -2.63 -5.66
N LYS A 41 10.42 -2.06 -5.66
CA LYS A 41 10.65 -0.61 -5.61
C LYS A 41 10.10 0.15 -6.82
N LEU A 42 9.89 -0.50 -7.96
CA LEU A 42 9.27 0.12 -9.14
C LEU A 42 7.74 0.21 -9.02
N ILE A 43 7.15 -0.67 -8.21
CA ILE A 43 5.70 -0.75 -7.97
C ILE A 43 5.29 0.13 -6.79
N ALA A 44 5.93 -0.02 -5.63
CA ALA A 44 5.61 0.75 -4.43
C ALA A 44 6.83 0.93 -3.51
N SER A 45 6.93 2.09 -2.87
CA SER A 45 7.91 2.36 -1.83
C SER A 45 7.39 1.96 -0.45
N ALA A 46 8.28 1.77 0.53
CA ALA A 46 7.86 1.53 1.92
C ALA A 46 6.95 2.65 2.46
N ALA A 47 7.23 3.90 2.08
CA ALA A 47 6.42 5.05 2.44
C ALA A 47 5.02 4.99 1.82
N ASP A 48 4.86 4.44 0.61
CA ASP A 48 3.54 4.22 0.02
C ASP A 48 2.76 3.15 0.79
N LEU A 49 3.42 2.08 1.24
CA LEU A 49 2.77 1.02 2.02
C LEU A 49 2.30 1.53 3.39
N ASP A 50 3.16 2.27 4.10
CA ASP A 50 2.82 2.89 5.38
C ASP A 50 1.70 3.94 5.21
N ALA A 51 1.75 4.72 4.12
CA ALA A 51 0.71 5.66 3.75
C ALA A 51 -0.65 4.97 3.54
N MET A 52 -0.70 3.88 2.77
CA MET A 52 -1.93 3.14 2.52
C MET A 52 -2.46 2.47 3.78
N ALA A 53 -1.58 1.89 4.60
CA ALA A 53 -1.94 1.31 5.90
C ALA A 53 -2.50 2.36 6.87
N GLY A 54 -2.06 3.61 6.76
CA GLY A 54 -2.60 4.75 7.50
C GLY A 54 -3.83 5.40 6.85
N GLY A 55 -4.40 4.82 5.79
CA GLY A 55 -5.64 5.29 5.17
C GLY A 55 -5.46 6.25 3.98
N MET A 56 -4.23 6.58 3.58
CA MET A 56 -4.02 7.41 2.38
C MET A 56 -4.33 6.61 1.12
N ARG A 57 -4.95 7.29 0.15
CA ARG A 57 -5.38 6.71 -1.13
C ARG A 57 -4.83 7.48 -2.33
N ASP A 58 -4.05 8.54 -2.08
CA ASP A 58 -3.34 9.32 -3.09
C ASP A 58 -1.85 8.98 -3.00
N VAL A 59 -1.47 7.83 -3.58
CA VAL A 59 -0.09 7.34 -3.64
C VAL A 59 0.21 6.81 -5.03
N ALA A 60 1.49 6.84 -5.43
CA ALA A 60 1.89 6.39 -6.78
C ALA A 60 1.53 4.92 -7.05
N ALA A 61 1.44 4.09 -6.01
CA ALA A 61 1.13 2.68 -6.10
C ALA A 61 -0.30 2.37 -6.59
N VAL A 62 -1.24 3.33 -6.50
CA VAL A 62 -2.64 3.15 -6.92
C VAL A 62 -2.98 3.88 -8.22
N SER A 63 -1.96 4.22 -9.03
CA SER A 63 -2.13 4.93 -10.30
C SER A 63 -1.44 4.21 -11.46
N GLY A 64 -2.08 4.24 -12.63
CA GLY A 64 -1.58 3.64 -13.87
C GLY A 64 -1.29 2.14 -13.71
N TRP A 65 -0.25 1.66 -14.40
CA TRP A 65 0.11 0.24 -14.40
C TRP A 65 0.41 -0.34 -12.99
N ARG A 66 0.82 0.50 -12.03
CA ARG A 66 1.05 0.06 -10.64
C ARG A 66 -0.24 -0.33 -9.94
N ALA A 67 -1.34 0.36 -10.27
CA ALA A 67 -2.66 0.03 -9.77
C ALA A 67 -3.05 -1.39 -10.19
N GLU A 68 -2.93 -1.67 -11.49
CA GLU A 68 -3.27 -2.96 -12.09
C GLU A 68 -2.42 -4.12 -11.52
N VAL A 69 -1.13 -3.88 -11.25
CA VAL A 69 -0.23 -4.93 -10.73
C VAL A 69 -0.40 -5.15 -9.22
N PHE A 70 -0.69 -4.10 -8.45
CA PHE A 70 -0.63 -4.13 -6.99
C PHE A 70 -1.66 -3.24 -6.33
N GLY A 71 -1.81 -1.99 -6.76
CA GLY A 71 -2.61 -0.99 -6.06
C GLY A 71 -4.07 -1.39 -5.85
N GLU A 72 -4.72 -1.98 -6.83
CA GLU A 72 -6.11 -2.43 -6.71
C GLU A 72 -6.28 -3.49 -5.60
N ASP A 73 -5.41 -4.50 -5.58
CA ASP A 73 -5.42 -5.52 -4.53
C ASP A 73 -4.99 -4.92 -3.18
N ALA A 74 -4.04 -4.00 -3.14
CA ALA A 74 -3.63 -3.31 -1.92
C ALA A 74 -4.82 -2.56 -1.28
N LEU A 75 -5.62 -1.88 -2.10
CA LEU A 75 -6.84 -1.21 -1.65
C LEU A 75 -7.88 -2.21 -1.15
N ARG A 76 -8.13 -3.29 -1.91
CA ARG A 76 -9.06 -4.35 -1.51
C ARG A 76 -8.63 -5.03 -0.20
N LEU A 77 -7.33 -5.20 0.03
CA LEU A 77 -6.79 -5.77 1.27
C LEU A 77 -7.03 -4.83 2.45
N CYS A 78 -6.75 -3.53 2.28
CA CYS A 78 -7.04 -2.51 3.28
C CYS A 78 -8.54 -2.39 3.61
N GLU A 79 -9.41 -2.71 2.65
CA GLU A 79 -10.87 -2.71 2.81
C GLU A 79 -11.43 -4.04 3.35
N GLY A 80 -10.58 -5.05 3.58
CA GLY A 80 -11.02 -6.37 4.06
C GLY A 80 -11.80 -7.18 3.04
N LYS A 81 -11.64 -6.91 1.74
CA LYS A 81 -12.32 -7.61 0.62
C LYS A 81 -11.53 -8.81 0.08
N ILE A 82 -10.26 -8.91 0.47
CA ILE A 82 -9.39 -10.04 0.13
C ILE A 82 -8.55 -10.42 1.36
N ALA A 83 -8.07 -11.66 1.38
CA ALA A 83 -7.08 -12.14 2.33
C ALA A 83 -5.85 -12.69 1.59
N LEU A 84 -4.76 -12.85 2.37
CA LEU A 84 -3.56 -13.54 1.93
C LEU A 84 -3.56 -14.95 2.50
N ALA A 85 -3.47 -15.94 1.62
CA ALA A 85 -3.38 -17.35 1.99
C ALA A 85 -1.97 -17.88 1.69
N ALA A 86 -1.36 -18.55 2.67
CA ALA A 86 -0.14 -19.33 2.42
C ALA A 86 -0.52 -20.67 1.78
N VAL A 87 -0.02 -20.93 0.58
CA VAL A 87 -0.30 -22.15 -0.19
C VAL A 87 1.03 -22.76 -0.61
N GLY A 88 1.49 -23.76 0.14
CA GLY A 88 2.85 -24.28 0.00
C GLY A 88 3.86 -23.21 0.38
N ASN A 89 4.74 -22.84 -0.56
CA ASN A 89 5.73 -21.77 -0.39
C ASN A 89 5.25 -20.42 -0.95
N ASP A 90 4.06 -20.36 -1.55
CA ASP A 90 3.54 -19.18 -2.23
C ASP A 90 2.51 -18.44 -1.36
N VAL A 91 2.37 -17.14 -1.60
CA VAL A 91 1.25 -16.33 -1.07
C VAL A 91 0.24 -16.09 -2.18
N LYS A 92 -1.01 -16.46 -1.94
CA LYS A 92 -2.13 -16.23 -2.87
C LYS A 92 -3.12 -15.23 -2.31
N VAL A 93 -3.70 -14.44 -3.21
CA VAL A 93 -4.83 -13.56 -2.91
C VAL A 93 -6.11 -14.38 -3.01
N VAL A 94 -6.95 -14.33 -1.97
CA VAL A 94 -8.28 -14.97 -1.96
C VAL A 94 -9.36 -13.95 -1.66
N PRO A 95 -10.52 -13.98 -2.35
CA PRO A 95 -11.63 -13.11 -2.03
C PRO A 95 -12.22 -13.43 -0.65
N LEU A 96 -12.67 -12.39 0.04
CA LEU A 96 -13.48 -12.49 1.26
C LEU A 96 -14.90 -12.08 0.87
N ASP A 97 -15.71 -13.06 0.49
CA ASP A 97 -17.15 -12.90 0.28
C ASP A 97 -17.91 -13.15 1.58
#